data_AF-A0A357IT22-F1
#
_entry.id   AF-A0A357IT22-F1
#
_cell.length_a   1.000
_cell.length_b   1.000
_cell.length_c   1.000
_cell.angle_alpha   90.00
_cell.angle_beta   90.00
_cell.angle_gamma   90.00
#
_symmetry.space_group_name_H-M   'P 1'
#
loop_
_entity.id
_entity.type
_entity.pdbx_description
1 polymer ?
#
loop_
_entity_poly.entity_id
_entity_poly.type
_entity_poly.pdbx_seq_one_letter_code
_entity_poly.pdbx_strand_id
1 'polypeptide(L)'
;EEVEKELCECFMELLPALKPEYREMIEKLELGHEDPESAAARLGIERNNLKVRRHRARQQLKERLEQTCRTCADHGCLDCTCKKG
;
A
#
# COMPACT_ATOMS: atom_id res chain seq x y z
N GLU A 1 -2.93 25.56 3.13
CA GLU A 1 -1.95 24.59 2.59
C GLU A 1 -2.43 23.20 2.92
N GLU A 2 -2.86 22.47 1.90
CA GLU A 2 -3.06 21.02 2.02
C GLU A 2 -1.67 20.41 1.96
N VAL A 3 -1.18 19.91 3.11
CA VAL A 3 0.06 19.14 3.14
C VAL A 3 -0.22 17.86 2.37
N GLU A 4 0.19 17.81 1.10
CA GLU A 4 0.27 16.56 0.37
C GLU A 4 1.13 15.62 1.21
N LYS A 5 0.52 14.58 1.75
CA LYS A 5 1.22 13.61 2.58
C LYS A 5 2.18 12.84 1.68
N GLU A 6 3.45 13.23 1.71
CA GLU A 6 4.49 12.58 0.91
C GLU A 6 4.74 11.18 1.48
N LEU A 7 4.56 10.17 0.64
CA LEU A 7 4.90 8.80 1.00
C LEU A 7 6.42 8.66 1.13
N CYS A 8 6.85 8.01 2.20
CA CYS A 8 8.24 7.64 2.42
C CYS A 8 8.87 6.87 1.24
N GLU A 9 10.14 7.14 0.92
CA GLU A 9 10.92 6.40 -0.10
C GLU A 9 10.92 4.88 0.16
N CYS A 10 10.99 4.45 1.43
CA CYS A 10 10.90 3.04 1.81
C CYS A 10 9.59 2.38 1.34
N PHE A 11 8.48 3.11 1.33
CA PHE A 11 7.20 2.59 0.83
C PHE A 11 7.32 2.25 -0.67
N MET A 12 7.88 3.20 -1.45
CA MET A 12 8.05 3.05 -2.89
C MET A 12 9.03 1.94 -3.24
N GLU A 13 10.11 1.77 -2.49
CA GLU A 13 11.08 0.68 -2.69
C GLU A 13 10.52 -0.71 -2.35
N LEU A 14 9.56 -0.78 -1.43
CA LEU A 14 8.96 -2.04 -1.00
C LEU A 14 7.83 -2.52 -1.92
N LEU A 15 7.18 -1.62 -2.69
CA LEU A 15 6.18 -2.00 -3.68
C LEU A 15 6.71 -3.06 -4.67
N PRO A 16 7.92 -2.93 -5.26
CA PRO A 16 8.59 -3.97 -6.03
C PRO A 16 8.70 -5.35 -5.35
N ALA A 17 8.77 -5.41 -4.02
CA ALA A 17 8.91 -6.67 -3.28
C ALA A 17 7.59 -7.38 -2.99
N LEU A 18 6.44 -6.71 -3.22
CA LEU A 18 5.12 -7.32 -3.09
C LEU A 18 4.81 -8.25 -4.26
N LYS A 19 3.90 -9.19 -4.03
CA LYS A 19 3.30 -9.96 -5.12
C LYS A 19 2.68 -8.99 -6.15
N PRO A 20 2.79 -9.24 -7.47
CA PRO A 20 2.29 -8.32 -8.49
C PRO A 20 0.82 -7.93 -8.30
N GLU A 21 -0.02 -8.90 -7.95
CA GLU A 21 -1.45 -8.69 -7.66
C GLU A 21 -1.69 -7.76 -6.46
N TYR A 22 -0.81 -7.81 -5.46
CA TYR A 22 -0.90 -6.99 -4.25
C TYR A 22 -0.39 -5.58 -4.51
N ARG A 23 0.72 -5.48 -5.27
CA ARG A 23 1.22 -4.18 -5.74
C ARG A 23 0.16 -3.44 -6.51
N GLU A 24 -0.46 -4.09 -7.51
CA GLU A 24 -1.49 -3.46 -8.33
C GLU A 24 -2.66 -2.95 -7.49
N MET A 25 -3.12 -3.73 -6.50
CA MET A 25 -4.17 -3.25 -5.58
C MET A 25 -3.75 -2.02 -4.78
N ILE A 26 -2.52 -1.99 -4.23
CA ILE A 26 -2.04 -0.86 -3.46
C ILE A 26 -1.88 0.36 -4.38
N GLU A 27 -1.25 0.21 -5.54
CA GLU A 27 -1.08 1.31 -6.50
C GLU A 27 -2.41 1.89 -6.96
N LYS A 28 -3.42 1.06 -7.20
CA LYS A 28 -4.71 1.53 -7.72
C LYS A 28 -5.62 2.09 -6.64
N LEU A 29 -5.81 1.36 -5.54
CA LEU A 29 -6.75 1.75 -4.49
C LEU A 29 -6.16 2.79 -3.53
N GLU A 30 -4.88 2.66 -3.19
CA GLU A 30 -4.26 3.47 -2.13
C GLU A 30 -3.52 4.67 -2.72
N LEU A 31 -2.82 4.51 -3.86
CA LEU A 31 -2.10 5.62 -4.51
C LEU A 31 -2.93 6.30 -5.59
N GLY A 32 -3.65 5.51 -6.38
CA GLY A 32 -4.52 5.99 -7.46
C GLY A 32 -5.91 6.41 -7.02
N HIS A 33 -6.24 6.20 -5.73
CA HIS A 33 -7.55 6.52 -5.13
C HIS A 33 -8.73 5.92 -5.93
N GLU A 34 -8.51 4.79 -6.62
CA GLU A 34 -9.55 4.09 -7.38
C GLU A 34 -10.67 3.63 -6.44
N ASP A 35 -11.92 3.81 -6.88
CA ASP A 35 -13.06 3.33 -6.12
C ASP A 35 -13.07 1.79 -6.04
N PRO A 36 -13.30 1.19 -4.85
CA PRO A 36 -13.31 -0.25 -4.69
C PRO A 36 -14.35 -1.01 -5.52
N GLU A 37 -15.49 -0.42 -5.88
CA GLU A 37 -16.46 -1.08 -6.76
C GLU A 37 -15.94 -1.11 -8.20
N SER A 38 -15.35 -0.01 -8.66
CA SER A 38 -14.71 0.08 -9.97
C SER A 38 -13.55 -0.91 -10.11
N ALA A 39 -12.69 -0.99 -9.10
CA ALA A 39 -11.59 -1.95 -9.07
C ALA A 39 -12.08 -3.41 -9.04
N ALA A 40 -13.14 -3.71 -8.26
CA ALA A 40 -13.73 -5.04 -8.21
C ALA A 40 -14.32 -5.45 -9.57
N ALA A 41 -15.05 -4.55 -10.23
CA ALA A 41 -15.61 -4.75 -11.56
C ALA A 41 -14.53 -4.98 -12.61
N ARG A 42 -13.47 -4.16 -12.61
CA ARG A 42 -12.32 -4.28 -13.51
C ARG A 42 -11.59 -5.62 -13.36
N LEU A 43 -11.44 -6.09 -12.13
CA LEU A 43 -10.79 -7.36 -11.81
C LEU A 43 -11.72 -8.57 -11.98
N GLY A 44 -13.02 -8.36 -12.24
CA GLY A 44 -14.01 -9.43 -12.37
C GLY A 44 -14.20 -10.22 -11.07
N ILE A 45 -13.99 -9.59 -9.91
CA ILE A 45 -14.11 -10.25 -8.60
C ILE A 45 -15.20 -9.60 -7.76
N GLU A 46 -15.74 -10.36 -6.81
CA GLU A 46 -16.66 -9.79 -5.83
C GLU A 46 -15.97 -8.82 -4.88
N ARG A 47 -16.73 -7.84 -4.38
CA ARG A 47 -16.26 -6.84 -3.41
C ARG A 47 -15.68 -7.46 -2.14
N ASN A 48 -16.24 -8.59 -1.69
CA ASN A 48 -15.73 -9.31 -0.53
C ASN A 48 -14.34 -9.90 -0.79
N ASN A 49 -14.12 -10.45 -1.99
CA ASN A 49 -12.81 -10.94 -2.42
C ASN A 49 -11.81 -9.77 -2.50
N LEU A 50 -12.20 -8.64 -3.08
CA LEU A 50 -11.37 -7.43 -3.13
C LEU A 50 -10.96 -6.97 -1.72
N LYS A 51 -11.89 -6.89 -0.77
CA LYS A 51 -11.60 -6.50 0.63
C LYS A 51 -10.55 -7.43 1.26
N VAL A 52 -10.69 -8.74 1.09
CA VAL A 52 -9.75 -9.73 1.63
C VAL A 52 -8.38 -9.60 0.96
N ARG A 53 -8.33 -9.50 -0.37
CA ARG A 53 -7.06 -9.35 -1.10
C ARG A 53 -6.36 -8.03 -0.74
N ARG A 54 -7.11 -6.92 -0.61
CA ARG A 54 -6.60 -5.62 -0.15
C ARG A 54 -6.03 -5.71 1.27
N HIS A 55 -6.73 -6.39 2.18
CA HIS A 55 -6.23 -6.60 3.54
C HIS A 55 -4.91 -7.39 3.53
N ARG A 56 -4.82 -8.47 2.75
CA ARG A 56 -3.58 -9.26 2.63
C ARG A 56 -2.43 -8.48 2.01
N ALA A 57 -2.71 -7.64 1.00
CA ALA A 57 -1.72 -6.76 0.40
C ALA A 57 -1.13 -5.80 1.45
N ARG A 58 -1.99 -5.21 2.29
CA ARG A 58 -1.57 -4.33 3.39
C ARG A 58 -0.79 -5.07 4.47
N GLN A 59 -1.18 -6.30 4.82
CA GLN A 59 -0.43 -7.10 5.79
C GLN A 59 0.98 -7.43 5.28
N GLN A 60 1.10 -7.89 4.03
CA GLN A 60 2.42 -8.16 3.44
C GLN A 60 3.29 -6.89 3.38
N LEU A 61 2.69 -5.75 3.02
CA LEU A 61 3.40 -4.48 3.02
C LEU A 61 3.83 -4.06 4.42
N LYS A 62 2.99 -4.26 5.43
CA LYS A 62 3.32 -4.02 6.84
C LYS A 62 4.48 -4.92 7.29
N GLU A 63 4.43 -6.22 7.03
CA GLU A 63 5.51 -7.16 7.37
C GLU A 63 6.85 -6.74 6.75
N ARG A 64 6.81 -6.28 5.50
CA ARG A 64 8.02 -5.76 4.82
C ARG A 64 8.50 -4.45 5.42
N LEU A 65 7.59 -3.55 5.75
CA LEU A 65 7.92 -2.32 6.46
C LEU A 65 8.52 -2.63 7.84
N GLU A 66 8.01 -3.60 8.59
CA GLU A 66 8.60 -4.00 9.88
C GLU A 66 10.05 -4.49 9.74
N GLN A 67 10.37 -5.16 8.63
CA GLN A 67 11.72 -5.65 8.33
C GLN A 67 12.67 -4.53 7.87
N THR A 68 12.18 -3.52 7.16
CA THR A 68 12.99 -2.42 6.60
C THR A 68 13.01 -1.18 7.48
N CYS A 69 11.86 -0.76 7.99
CA CYS A 69 11.64 0.44 8.79
C CYS A 69 10.59 0.19 9.90
N ARG A 70 11.06 -0.12 11.10
CA ARG A 70 10.19 -0.39 12.27
C ARG A 70 9.27 0.79 12.60
N THR A 71 9.71 2.03 12.40
CA THR A 71 8.93 3.24 12.68
C THR A 71 7.73 3.40 11.74
N CYS A 72 7.90 3.07 10.45
CA CYS A 72 6.84 3.18 9.45
C CYS A 72 5.75 2.11 9.60
N ALA A 73 6.10 0.95 10.16
CA ALA A 73 5.17 -0.13 10.40
C ALA A 73 4.12 0.19 11.48
N ASP A 74 4.48 1.01 12.46
CA ASP A 74 3.62 1.37 13.59
C ASP A 74 2.80 2.65 13.34
N HIS A 75 3.40 3.66 12.70
CA HIS A 75 2.78 4.99 12.56
C HIS A 75 2.20 5.30 11.17
N GLY A 76 2.54 4.49 10.15
CA GLY A 76 2.18 4.77 8.76
C GLY A 76 3.17 5.73 8.08
N CYS A 77 3.40 5.53 6.79
CA CYS A 77 4.48 6.16 6.01
C CYS A 77 4.22 7.61 5.55
N LEU A 78 3.25 8.31 6.12
CA LEU A 78 2.72 9.57 5.59
C LEU A 78 3.51 10.81 6.03
N ASP A 79 4.33 10.70 7.07
CA ASP A 79 5.18 11.78 7.61
C ASP A 79 6.57 11.25 8.03
N CYS A 80 7.09 10.17 7.40
CA CYS A 80 8.39 9.63 7.80
C CYS A 80 9.55 10.49 7.27
N THR A 81 10.52 10.80 8.14
CA THR A 81 11.83 11.40 7.79
C THR A 81 12.89 10.36 7.41
N CYS A 82 12.45 9.15 7.03
CA CYS A 82 13.28 8.03 6.61
C CYS A 82 14.16 8.44 5.41
N LYS A 83 15.40 8.87 5.67
CA LYS A 83 16.42 9.05 4.63
C LYS A 83 17.28 7.80 4.65
N LYS A 84 17.21 7.01 3.58
CA LYS A 84 18.10 5.88 3.24
C LYS A 84 18.86 5.27 4.42
N GLY A 85 18.34 4.16 4.93
CA GLY A 85 19.14 3.25 5.76
C GLY A 85 20.29 2.66 4.96
#